data_AF-A0A672P2P8-F1
#
_entry.id   AF-A0A672P2P8-F1
#
_cell.length_a   1.000
_cell.length_b   1.000
_cell.length_c   1.000
_cell.angle_alpha   90.00
_cell.angle_beta   90.00
_cell.angle_gamma   90.00
#
_symmetry.space_group_name_H-M   'P 1'
#
loop_
_entity.id
_entity.type
_entity.pdbx_description
1 polymer ?
#
loop_
_entity_poly.entity_id
_entity_poly.type
_entity_poly.pdbx_seq_one_letter_code
_entity_poly.pdbx_strand_id
1 'polypeptide(L)'
;MQVSFVCTDHRSMSRSTDDRLNRQNANSPSTGTRSKFKAVAMVARSLGQLSVQSVPSSSDQSMRTGMKYRNLGKSGLRVSCLGLGTWVTFGGQITDEIAEQLMTLAYENGINLFDTAEVYAPLDNYFLKAFQKVRSSLVITTKIFWGGKAETERGLSRKHIIEGLKASLERLQLEYVDVVFANRPDPNTPMEGTSQSQFICSKPLNIKETVRAMTHVINQGMAMYWGTSRWSPMEIMEAYSVARQFNQIPPICEQSEYHMFQREKVEVQLPELFHKIDVCVVDGMNPHA
;
A
#
# COMPACT_ATOMS: atom_id res chain seq x y z
N MET A 1 17.50 7.25 -0.77
CA MET A 1 16.19 7.24 -0.09
C MET A 1 15.18 6.60 -1.02
N GLN A 2 14.49 5.56 -0.56
CA GLN A 2 13.44 4.89 -1.32
C GLN A 2 12.11 5.61 -1.07
N VAL A 3 11.42 6.01 -2.14
CA VAL A 3 10.04 6.52 -2.07
C VAL A 3 9.13 5.43 -2.58
N SER A 4 8.04 5.19 -1.85
CA SER A 4 7.01 4.23 -2.26
C SER A 4 5.80 4.95 -2.83
N PHE A 5 5.27 4.47 -3.95
CA PHE A 5 4.04 4.99 -4.55
C PHE A 5 2.92 3.97 -4.40
N VAL A 6 1.75 4.41 -3.93
CA VAL A 6 0.58 3.54 -3.82
C VAL A 6 -0.36 3.78 -5.01
N CYS A 7 -0.45 2.76 -5.86
CA CYS A 7 -1.27 2.77 -7.07
C CYS A 7 -2.50 1.88 -6.87
N THR A 8 -3.69 2.47 -6.83
CA THR A 8 -4.97 1.72 -6.80
C THR A 8 -5.97 2.10 -7.88
N ASP A 9 -5.76 3.22 -8.59
CA ASP A 9 -6.73 3.70 -9.57
C ASP A 9 -6.24 3.45 -11.00
N HIS A 10 -6.48 2.26 -11.55
CA HIS A 10 -6.71 2.12 -12.98
C HIS A 10 -8.21 2.27 -13.23
N ARG A 11 -8.71 3.52 -13.18
CA ARG A 11 -9.96 3.80 -13.90
C ARG A 11 -9.69 3.44 -15.35
N SER A 12 -10.38 2.42 -15.85
CA SER A 12 -10.52 2.25 -17.28
C SER A 12 -10.89 3.62 -17.85
N MET A 13 -10.10 4.12 -18.79
CA MET A 13 -10.63 5.13 -19.70
C MET A 13 -11.70 4.43 -20.54
N SER A 14 -12.85 4.16 -19.93
CA SER A 14 -14.08 4.00 -20.69
C SER A 14 -14.26 5.35 -21.38
N ARG A 15 -13.96 5.38 -22.67
CA ARG A 15 -14.41 6.47 -23.53
C ARG A 15 -15.93 6.52 -23.34
N SER A 16 -16.40 7.53 -22.63
CA SER A 16 -17.82 7.80 -22.48
C SER A 16 -18.44 7.83 -23.87
N THR A 17 -19.57 7.15 -24.02
CA THR A 17 -20.41 7.20 -25.23
C THR A 17 -20.89 8.61 -25.57
N ASP A 18 -20.74 9.58 -24.66
CA ASP A 18 -21.13 10.97 -24.86
C ASP A 18 -20.19 11.73 -25.81
N ASP A 19 -18.94 11.30 -25.99
CA ASP A 19 -17.99 11.95 -26.92
C ASP A 19 -18.23 11.61 -28.40
N ARG A 20 -19.19 10.71 -28.71
CA ARG A 20 -19.53 10.34 -30.09
C ARG A 20 -20.69 11.14 -30.69
N LEU A 21 -21.39 11.97 -29.92
CA LEU A 21 -22.60 12.67 -30.39
C LEU A 21 -22.42 14.15 -30.70
N ASN A 22 -21.23 14.72 -30.56
CA ASN A 22 -21.00 16.15 -30.81
C ASN A 22 -20.35 16.45 -32.16
N ARG A 23 -20.86 15.83 -33.23
CA ARG A 23 -20.54 16.23 -34.62
C ARG A 23 -21.71 17.00 -35.19
N GLN A 24 -21.52 18.32 -35.25
CA GLN A 24 -22.39 19.32 -35.84
C GLN A 24 -22.91 18.88 -37.21
N ASN A 25 -24.22 19.02 -37.42
CA ASN A 25 -24.78 19.26 -38.75
C ASN A 25 -25.87 20.32 -38.63
N ALA A 26 -25.61 21.46 -39.27
CA ALA A 26 -26.54 22.54 -39.47
C ALA A 26 -27.53 22.18 -40.59
N ASN A 27 -28.83 22.39 -40.36
CA ASN A 27 -29.82 22.94 -41.30
C ASN A 27 -31.23 22.93 -40.65
N SER A 28 -31.86 24.12 -40.66
CA SER A 28 -33.22 24.49 -40.18
C SER A 28 -34.36 23.81 -40.98
N PRO A 29 -35.69 23.99 -40.70
CA PRO A 29 -36.36 24.95 -39.81
C PRO A 29 -37.56 24.41 -38.95
N SER A 30 -38.23 25.37 -38.32
CA SER A 30 -39.25 25.41 -37.25
C SER A 30 -40.58 24.68 -37.44
N THR A 31 -41.28 24.42 -36.31
CA THR A 31 -42.71 24.73 -36.03
C THR A 31 -43.15 24.17 -34.65
N GLY A 32 -44.10 24.80 -33.95
CA GLY A 32 -45.00 24.08 -33.04
C GLY A 32 -45.06 24.44 -31.54
N THR A 33 -45.55 25.64 -31.24
CA THR A 33 -46.46 26.05 -30.14
C THR A 33 -46.90 25.05 -29.05
N ARG A 34 -46.71 25.41 -27.76
CA ARG A 34 -47.70 25.49 -26.63
C ARG A 34 -46.97 25.41 -25.27
N SER A 35 -46.76 26.52 -24.54
CA SER A 35 -47.67 27.27 -23.65
C SER A 35 -47.95 26.60 -22.28
N LYS A 36 -47.82 27.43 -21.21
CA LYS A 36 -48.34 27.35 -19.82
C LYS A 36 -47.37 26.77 -18.76
N PHE A 37 -47.09 27.35 -17.59
CA PHE A 37 -47.65 28.49 -16.84
C PHE A 37 -46.64 29.00 -15.76
N LYS A 38 -46.58 30.35 -15.58
CA LYS A 38 -46.43 31.16 -14.33
C LYS A 38 -45.19 31.09 -13.41
N ALA A 39 -44.32 32.10 -13.58
CA ALA A 39 -43.89 33.17 -12.64
C ALA A 39 -44.84 33.44 -11.43
N VAL A 40 -44.51 34.02 -10.28
CA VAL A 40 -43.38 34.78 -9.67
C VAL A 40 -43.80 35.07 -8.21
N ALA A 41 -42.88 35.27 -7.26
CA ALA A 41 -42.97 36.40 -6.30
C ALA A 41 -41.73 36.51 -5.41
N MET A 42 -41.25 37.74 -5.29
CA MET A 42 -40.05 38.20 -4.60
C MET A 42 -40.49 39.21 -3.50
N VAL A 43 -39.71 39.27 -2.40
CA VAL A 43 -39.49 40.40 -1.46
C VAL A 43 -40.50 40.69 -0.33
N ALA A 44 -39.98 40.65 0.92
CA ALA A 44 -40.28 41.57 2.03
C ALA A 44 -39.03 41.67 2.94
N ARG A 45 -38.22 42.74 2.82
CA ARG A 45 -38.11 43.94 3.68
C ARG A 45 -37.71 43.71 5.16
N SER A 46 -36.42 43.94 5.40
CA SER A 46 -35.80 44.84 6.40
C SER A 46 -36.46 45.03 7.77
N LEU A 47 -35.77 44.58 8.83
CA LEU A 47 -35.65 45.25 10.14
C LEU A 47 -34.30 44.91 10.81
N GLY A 48 -33.48 45.94 11.05
CA GLY A 48 -32.73 46.17 12.30
C GLY A 48 -31.59 45.24 12.74
N GLN A 49 -30.36 45.79 12.70
CA GLN A 49 -29.31 45.73 13.74
C GLN A 49 -28.74 44.36 14.18
N LEU A 50 -27.49 44.09 13.79
CA LEU A 50 -26.29 44.25 14.65
C LEU A 50 -25.05 43.74 13.91
N SER A 51 -24.05 44.62 13.83
CA SER A 51 -22.70 44.28 13.41
C SER A 51 -22.09 43.28 14.39
N VAL A 52 -21.86 42.06 13.91
CA VAL A 52 -20.76 41.23 14.42
C VAL A 52 -19.85 41.01 13.22
N GLN A 53 -18.86 41.89 13.06
CA GLN A 53 -17.67 41.52 12.31
C GLN A 53 -17.02 40.38 13.09
N SER A 54 -17.27 39.15 12.64
CA SER A 54 -16.52 37.99 13.10
C SER A 54 -15.08 38.21 12.66
N VAL A 55 -14.24 38.65 13.60
CA VAL A 55 -12.79 38.51 13.50
C VAL A 55 -12.54 37.02 13.17
N PRO A 56 -11.83 36.67 12.09
CA PRO A 56 -11.43 35.29 11.89
C PRO A 56 -10.52 34.94 13.07
N SER A 57 -11.00 34.12 13.99
CA SER A 57 -10.15 33.53 15.02
C SER A 57 -9.06 32.73 14.31
N SER A 58 -7.83 33.20 14.45
CA SER A 58 -6.61 32.60 13.91
C SER A 58 -6.24 31.32 14.68
N SER A 59 -7.13 30.33 14.70
CA SER A 59 -6.93 29.09 15.43
C SER A 59 -7.74 27.94 14.82
N ASP A 60 -7.59 27.71 13.52
CA ASP A 60 -7.65 26.37 12.92
C ASP A 60 -7.12 26.41 11.48
N GLN A 61 -5.91 26.94 11.28
CA GLN A 61 -5.18 26.61 10.06
C GLN A 61 -4.60 25.21 10.23
N SER A 62 -5.50 24.22 10.24
CA SER A 62 -5.17 22.87 9.78
C SER A 62 -4.54 23.03 8.40
N MET A 63 -3.21 23.02 8.35
CA MET A 63 -2.46 22.94 7.10
C MET A 63 -2.92 21.66 6.40
N ARG A 64 -3.86 21.78 5.46
CA ARG A 64 -4.24 20.66 4.60
C ARG A 64 -3.03 20.40 3.71
N THR A 65 -2.24 19.39 4.07
CA THR A 65 -0.97 19.02 3.43
C THR A 65 -1.08 18.67 1.94
N GLY A 66 -2.31 18.63 1.39
CA GLY A 66 -2.59 18.22 0.01
C GLY A 66 -2.42 16.72 -0.22
N MET A 67 -2.02 15.95 0.80
CA MET A 67 -1.78 14.51 0.69
C MET A 67 -3.06 13.76 0.30
N LYS A 68 -2.94 12.88 -0.70
CA LYS A 68 -4.03 12.00 -1.12
C LYS A 68 -3.89 10.65 -0.43
N TYR A 69 -5.00 10.17 0.13
CA TYR A 69 -5.06 8.84 0.75
C TYR A 69 -5.93 7.90 -0.07
N ARG A 70 -5.45 6.67 -0.24
CA ARG A 70 -6.12 5.61 -0.99
C ARG A 70 -6.17 4.33 -0.16
N ASN A 71 -7.13 3.47 -0.47
CA ASN A 71 -7.11 2.11 0.07
C ASN A 71 -5.88 1.36 -0.44
N LEU A 72 -5.29 0.48 0.37
CA LEU A 72 -4.26 -0.45 -0.08
C LEU A 72 -4.95 -1.67 -0.71
N GLY A 73 -5.09 -1.65 -2.03
CA GLY A 73 -5.86 -2.66 -2.77
C GLY A 73 -7.34 -2.49 -2.48
N LYS A 74 -8.09 -3.59 -2.34
CA LYS A 74 -9.48 -3.53 -1.83
C LYS A 74 -9.59 -3.66 -0.31
N SER A 75 -8.47 -3.63 0.42
CA SER A 75 -8.51 -3.66 1.89
C SER A 75 -9.07 -2.36 2.48
N GLY A 76 -9.45 -2.39 3.75
CA GLY A 76 -9.88 -1.20 4.49
C GLY A 76 -8.74 -0.27 4.89
N LEU A 77 -7.48 -0.70 4.75
CA LEU A 77 -6.30 0.07 5.16
C LEU A 77 -6.10 1.26 4.23
N ARG A 78 -6.08 2.49 4.78
CA ARG A 78 -5.84 3.71 4.02
C ARG A 78 -4.40 4.20 4.19
N VAL A 79 -3.72 4.37 3.06
CA VAL A 79 -2.32 4.79 2.99
C VAL A 79 -2.20 6.08 2.18
N SER A 80 -1.21 6.90 2.53
CA SER A 80 -0.79 8.04 1.74
C SER A 80 -0.30 7.59 0.36
N CYS A 81 -0.50 8.39 -0.68
CA CYS A 81 -0.07 8.03 -2.03
C CYS A 81 1.47 7.96 -2.17
N LEU A 82 2.18 8.59 -1.23
CA LEU A 82 3.62 8.49 -1.04
C LEU A 82 3.90 7.81 0.30
N GLY A 83 4.90 6.94 0.33
CA GLY A 83 5.47 6.34 1.54
C GLY A 83 6.97 6.60 1.63
N LEU A 84 7.50 6.57 2.85
CA LEU A 84 8.91 6.72 3.13
C LEU A 84 9.55 5.36 3.41
N GLY A 85 10.47 4.92 2.55
CA GLY A 85 11.26 3.71 2.74
C GLY A 85 12.59 3.99 3.43
N THR A 86 13.01 3.08 4.30
CA THR A 86 14.24 3.24 5.10
C THR A 86 15.50 2.68 4.43
N TRP A 87 15.36 1.95 3.31
CA TRP A 87 16.45 1.25 2.63
C TRP A 87 17.65 2.16 2.31
N VAL A 88 18.86 1.64 2.56
CA VAL A 88 20.19 2.29 2.40
C VAL A 88 20.44 3.47 3.37
N THR A 89 19.41 4.26 3.64
CA THR A 89 19.53 5.48 4.42
C THR A 89 19.65 5.22 5.92
N PHE A 90 18.60 4.70 6.55
CA PHE A 90 18.49 4.66 8.01
C PHE A 90 19.42 3.59 8.59
N GLY A 91 20.06 3.88 9.73
CA GLY A 91 21.04 2.99 10.38
C GLY A 91 22.34 2.80 9.59
N GLY A 92 22.56 3.59 8.53
CA GLY A 92 23.69 3.44 7.61
C GLY A 92 24.21 4.78 7.10
N GLN A 93 23.66 5.27 5.98
CA GLN A 93 24.18 6.47 5.30
C GLN A 93 23.90 7.78 6.03
N ILE A 94 22.83 7.86 6.82
CA ILE A 94 22.44 9.07 7.54
C ILE A 94 22.46 8.82 9.05
N THR A 95 22.67 9.89 9.82
CA THR A 95 22.59 9.83 11.29
C THR A 95 21.14 9.71 11.75
N ASP A 96 20.94 9.27 12.98
CA ASP A 96 19.62 9.10 13.58
C ASP A 96 18.85 10.42 13.67
N GLU A 97 19.54 11.55 13.88
CA GLU A 97 18.91 12.86 13.92
C GLU A 97 18.34 13.26 12.55
N ILE A 98 19.06 12.95 11.47
CA ILE A 98 18.57 13.22 10.10
C ILE A 98 17.40 12.28 9.78
N ALA A 99 17.49 11.01 10.19
CA ALA A 99 16.40 10.05 10.07
C ALA A 99 15.12 10.55 10.77
N GLU A 100 15.23 11.04 12.01
CA GLU A 100 14.13 11.61 12.77
C GLU A 100 13.52 12.84 12.06
N GLN A 101 14.36 13.74 11.54
CA GLN A 101 13.90 14.92 10.80
C GLN A 101 13.13 14.53 9.53
N LEU A 102 13.63 13.57 8.75
CA LEU A 102 12.99 13.12 7.52
C LEU A 102 11.62 12.49 7.78
N MET A 103 11.50 11.69 8.84
CA MET A 103 10.22 11.10 9.22
C MET A 103 9.25 12.13 9.77
N THR A 104 9.71 13.06 10.60
CA THR A 104 8.88 14.16 11.13
C THR A 104 8.32 14.97 9.98
N LEU A 105 9.18 15.36 9.02
CA LEU A 105 8.75 16.08 7.83
C LEU A 105 7.75 15.27 7.00
N ALA A 106 7.98 13.97 6.80
CA ALA A 106 7.06 13.10 6.09
C ALA A 106 5.68 13.06 6.77
N TYR A 107 5.66 12.82 8.08
CA TYR A 107 4.44 12.73 8.88
C TYR A 107 3.67 14.06 8.92
N GLU A 108 4.35 15.19 9.13
CA GLU A 108 3.75 16.52 9.11
C GLU A 108 3.17 16.89 7.74
N ASN A 109 3.70 16.32 6.65
CA ASN A 109 3.15 16.43 5.30
C ASN A 109 2.07 15.38 4.98
N GLY A 110 1.64 14.59 5.97
CA GLY A 110 0.54 13.62 5.86
C GLY A 110 0.96 12.24 5.36
N ILE A 111 2.26 11.95 5.19
CA ILE A 111 2.71 10.59 4.91
C ILE A 111 2.42 9.73 6.15
N ASN A 112 1.68 8.64 5.98
CA ASN A 112 1.44 7.67 7.03
C ASN A 112 2.10 6.31 6.77
N LEU A 113 2.57 6.05 5.55
CA LEU A 113 3.21 4.79 5.18
C LEU A 113 4.73 4.86 5.37
N PHE A 114 5.26 4.03 6.25
CA PHE A 114 6.69 3.88 6.53
C PHE A 114 7.13 2.44 6.37
N ASP A 115 8.13 2.21 5.53
CA ASP A 115 8.51 0.88 5.07
C ASP A 115 9.96 0.53 5.43
N THR A 116 10.16 -0.65 6.02
CA THR A 116 11.48 -1.18 6.43
C THR A 116 11.62 -2.67 6.10
N ALA A 117 12.72 -3.30 6.50
CA ALA A 117 12.95 -4.73 6.37
C ALA A 117 13.88 -5.23 7.48
N GLU A 118 13.79 -6.51 7.82
CA GLU A 118 14.68 -7.09 8.85
C GLU A 118 16.17 -7.06 8.46
N VAL A 119 16.44 -7.05 7.15
CA VAL A 119 17.80 -7.04 6.58
C VAL A 119 18.41 -5.64 6.53
N TYR A 120 17.60 -4.60 6.72
CA TYR A 120 18.12 -3.23 6.75
C TYR A 120 18.84 -3.00 8.08
N ALA A 121 19.71 -2.00 8.09
CA ALA A 121 20.46 -1.67 9.28
C ALA A 121 19.52 -1.41 10.48
N PRO A 122 19.92 -1.80 11.70
CA PRO A 122 19.08 -1.62 12.88
C PRO A 122 18.75 -0.13 13.04
N LEU A 123 17.47 0.14 13.29
CA LEU A 123 16.99 1.47 13.64
C LEU A 123 17.15 1.60 15.15
N ASP A 124 17.98 2.53 15.61
CA ASP A 124 18.23 2.73 17.03
C ASP A 124 17.00 3.32 17.76
N ASN A 125 17.02 3.19 19.08
CA ASN A 125 15.89 3.35 20.01
C ASN A 125 15.14 4.71 19.96
N TYR A 126 15.72 5.75 19.34
CA TYR A 126 15.09 7.06 19.22
C TYR A 126 13.98 7.09 18.17
N PHE A 127 14.12 6.29 17.12
CA PHE A 127 13.19 6.18 15.99
C PHE A 127 11.74 5.88 16.43
N LEU A 128 11.50 5.29 17.61
CA LEU A 128 10.21 4.65 17.94
C LEU A 128 9.41 5.35 19.03
N LYS A 129 10.07 6.15 19.89
CA LYS A 129 9.40 6.81 21.02
C LYS A 129 8.40 7.88 20.58
N ALA A 130 8.69 8.59 19.50
CA ALA A 130 7.77 9.57 18.92
C ALA A 130 6.53 8.88 18.32
N PHE A 131 6.74 7.76 17.61
CA PHE A 131 5.68 7.04 16.91
C PHE A 131 4.81 6.16 17.82
N GLN A 132 5.32 5.69 18.97
CA GLN A 132 4.48 4.98 19.94
C GLN A 132 3.29 5.83 20.41
N LYS A 133 3.45 7.14 20.56
CA LYS A 133 2.37 8.05 20.98
C LYS A 133 1.27 8.23 19.93
N VAL A 134 1.59 7.98 18.66
CA VAL A 134 0.69 8.20 17.52
C VAL A 134 0.50 6.92 16.69
N ARG A 135 0.74 5.74 17.27
CA ARG A 135 0.80 4.45 16.56
C ARG A 135 -0.39 4.18 15.65
N SER A 136 -1.59 4.54 16.09
CA SER A 136 -2.85 4.33 15.35
C SER A 136 -2.98 5.18 14.08
N SER A 137 -2.21 6.26 13.97
CA SER A 137 -2.19 7.15 12.79
C SER A 137 -1.20 6.70 11.71
N LEU A 138 -0.37 5.70 12.00
CA LEU A 138 0.72 5.23 11.14
C LEU A 138 0.38 3.90 10.50
N VAL A 139 1.00 3.68 9.34
CA VAL A 139 1.05 2.40 8.64
C VAL A 139 2.52 1.99 8.54
N ILE A 140 2.92 1.06 9.39
CA ILE A 140 4.30 0.55 9.45
C ILE A 140 4.35 -0.80 8.73
N THR A 141 5.27 -0.93 7.78
CA THR A 141 5.48 -2.17 7.03
C THR A 141 6.90 -2.69 7.20
N THR A 142 7.05 -4.01 7.32
CA THR A 142 8.36 -4.68 7.36
C THR A 142 8.39 -5.89 6.44
N LYS A 143 9.58 -6.32 6.03
CA LYS A 143 9.79 -7.46 5.13
C LYS A 143 10.65 -8.52 5.78
N ILE A 144 10.27 -9.78 5.58
CA ILE A 144 10.96 -10.97 6.10
C ILE A 144 11.51 -11.79 4.93
N PHE A 145 12.81 -12.12 5.01
CA PHE A 145 13.50 -13.15 4.23
C PHE A 145 14.95 -13.36 4.69
N TRP A 146 15.66 -12.34 5.17
CA TRP A 146 17.07 -12.41 5.54
C TRP A 146 17.28 -11.84 6.95
N GLY A 147 17.14 -12.68 7.98
CA GLY A 147 17.29 -12.25 9.37
C GLY A 147 18.66 -12.55 9.99
N GLY A 148 19.50 -13.35 9.33
CA GLY A 148 20.81 -13.69 9.88
C GLY A 148 21.69 -14.54 8.96
N LYS A 149 22.79 -15.06 9.53
CA LYS A 149 23.81 -15.82 8.78
C LYS A 149 23.50 -17.30 8.75
N ALA A 150 22.80 -17.83 9.76
CA ALA A 150 22.49 -19.26 9.82
C ALA A 150 21.49 -19.67 8.72
N GLU A 151 21.48 -20.95 8.39
CA GLU A 151 20.59 -21.49 7.34
C GLU A 151 19.11 -21.33 7.71
N THR A 152 18.80 -21.37 9.01
CA THR A 152 17.42 -21.22 9.51
C THR A 152 16.99 -19.76 9.70
N GLU A 153 17.89 -18.80 9.50
CA GLU A 153 17.64 -17.36 9.67
C GLU A 153 17.35 -16.66 8.33
N ARG A 154 16.87 -17.43 7.34
CA ARG A 154 16.49 -16.94 6.02
C ARG A 154 15.30 -17.70 5.44
N GLY A 155 14.71 -17.15 4.39
CA GLY A 155 13.62 -17.74 3.62
C GLY A 155 12.23 -17.42 4.16
N LEU A 156 11.24 -18.21 3.74
CA LEU A 156 9.82 -18.04 4.09
C LEU A 156 9.23 -19.28 4.76
N SER A 157 10.09 -20.08 5.41
CA SER A 157 9.66 -21.12 6.32
C SER A 157 8.84 -20.54 7.47
N ARG A 158 7.94 -21.33 8.05
CA ARG A 158 7.16 -20.93 9.22
C ARG A 158 8.06 -20.51 10.39
N LYS A 159 9.19 -21.19 10.57
CA LYS A 159 10.20 -20.85 11.59
C LYS A 159 10.70 -19.43 11.38
N HIS A 160 11.23 -19.12 10.20
CA HIS A 160 11.82 -17.81 9.93
C HIS A 160 10.79 -16.69 9.93
N ILE A 161 9.57 -16.92 9.39
CA ILE A 161 8.50 -15.91 9.42
C ILE A 161 8.15 -15.51 10.86
N ILE A 162 8.01 -16.48 11.76
CA ILE A 162 7.65 -16.21 13.15
C ILE A 162 8.83 -15.58 13.91
N GLU A 163 10.03 -16.15 13.79
CA GLU A 163 11.22 -15.68 14.51
C GLU A 163 11.70 -14.32 14.00
N GLY A 164 11.80 -14.16 12.68
CA GLY A 164 12.19 -12.91 12.03
C GLY A 164 11.21 -11.77 12.28
N LEU A 165 9.89 -12.04 12.29
CA LEU A 165 8.91 -11.02 12.65
C LEU A 165 8.97 -10.66 14.14
N LYS A 166 9.13 -11.64 15.05
CA LYS A 166 9.33 -11.34 16.48
C LYS A 166 10.56 -10.45 16.70
N ALA A 167 11.69 -10.81 16.10
CA ALA A 167 12.92 -10.04 16.19
C ALA A 167 12.77 -8.63 15.58
N SER A 168 11.99 -8.51 14.49
CA SER A 168 11.68 -7.21 13.88
C SER A 168 10.82 -6.34 14.79
N LEU A 169 9.78 -6.91 15.41
CA LEU A 169 8.91 -6.21 16.36
C LEU A 169 9.67 -5.76 17.61
N GLU A 170 10.59 -6.58 18.11
CA GLU A 170 11.47 -6.23 19.22
C GLU A 170 12.38 -5.05 18.88
N ARG A 171 13.06 -5.09 17.73
CA ARG A 171 13.88 -3.95 17.23
C ARG A 171 13.03 -2.71 17.00
N LEU A 172 11.81 -2.88 16.48
CA LEU A 172 10.86 -1.80 16.27
C LEU A 172 10.16 -1.36 17.55
N GLN A 173 10.34 -2.02 18.70
CA GLN A 173 9.59 -1.72 19.92
C GLN A 173 8.08 -1.54 19.67
N LEU A 174 7.52 -2.40 18.80
CA LEU A 174 6.12 -2.41 18.41
C LEU A 174 5.50 -3.74 18.77
N GLU A 175 4.23 -3.72 19.14
CA GLU A 175 3.45 -4.96 19.33
C GLU A 175 3.07 -5.60 17.99
N TYR A 176 2.86 -4.77 16.96
CA TYR A 176 2.47 -5.21 15.63
C TYR A 176 2.92 -4.25 14.52
N VAL A 177 3.06 -4.80 13.31
CA VAL A 177 3.16 -4.03 12.05
C VAL A 177 1.82 -4.03 11.32
N ASP A 178 1.56 -3.02 10.50
CA ASP A 178 0.32 -2.97 9.71
C ASP A 178 0.38 -3.98 8.56
N VAL A 179 1.53 -4.11 7.89
CA VAL A 179 1.74 -5.12 6.84
C VAL A 179 3.08 -5.79 7.01
N VAL A 180 3.08 -7.13 7.10
CA VAL A 180 4.29 -7.94 6.95
C VAL A 180 4.40 -8.46 5.52
N PHE A 181 5.56 -8.26 4.91
CA PHE A 181 5.83 -8.67 3.53
C PHE A 181 6.75 -9.89 3.47
N ALA A 182 6.45 -10.81 2.55
CA ALA A 182 7.45 -11.73 2.03
C ALA A 182 8.40 -10.96 1.10
N ASN A 183 9.67 -10.75 1.50
CA ASN A 183 10.59 -9.84 0.80
C ASN A 183 10.94 -10.28 -0.65
N ARG A 184 10.86 -11.59 -0.91
CA ARG A 184 11.06 -12.21 -2.22
C ARG A 184 10.45 -13.61 -2.21
N PRO A 185 10.25 -14.26 -3.37
CA PRO A 185 9.92 -15.68 -3.41
C PRO A 185 11.05 -16.51 -2.79
N ASP A 186 10.68 -17.60 -2.12
CA ASP A 186 11.61 -18.58 -1.59
C ASP A 186 11.57 -19.86 -2.44
N PRO A 187 12.63 -20.18 -3.20
CA PRO A 187 12.69 -21.43 -3.95
C PRO A 187 13.09 -22.65 -3.10
N ASN A 188 13.63 -22.45 -1.88
CA ASN A 188 14.30 -23.48 -1.08
C ASN A 188 13.53 -23.90 0.17
N THR A 189 12.63 -23.08 0.70
CA THR A 189 11.56 -23.64 1.56
C THR A 189 10.74 -24.60 0.68
N PRO A 190 10.44 -25.84 1.07
CA PRO A 190 10.15 -26.89 0.10
C PRO A 190 8.94 -26.61 -0.80
N MET A 191 9.20 -26.30 -2.06
CA MET A 191 8.46 -26.87 -3.18
C MET A 191 9.12 -28.23 -3.43
N GLU A 192 8.39 -29.32 -3.25
CA GLU A 192 8.95 -30.66 -3.46
C GLU A 192 9.43 -30.81 -4.93
N GLY A 193 10.75 -31.07 -5.09
CA GLY A 193 11.44 -31.50 -6.33
C GLY A 193 11.60 -30.44 -7.43
N THR A 194 12.78 -30.15 -8.00
CA THR A 194 14.10 -30.77 -7.95
C THR A 194 15.05 -29.78 -8.61
N SER A 195 16.30 -29.74 -8.18
CA SER A 195 17.41 -29.48 -9.11
C SER A 195 17.26 -30.46 -10.28
N GLN A 196 17.13 -29.95 -11.49
CA GLN A 196 17.36 -30.69 -12.74
C GLN A 196 16.64 -32.05 -12.87
N SER A 197 15.33 -32.04 -13.11
CA SER A 197 14.72 -33.04 -13.99
C SER A 197 13.53 -32.45 -14.71
N GLN A 198 13.64 -32.38 -16.03
CA GLN A 198 12.51 -32.17 -16.92
C GLN A 198 11.50 -33.28 -16.66
N PHE A 199 10.21 -32.92 -16.59
CA PHE A 199 9.06 -33.81 -16.42
C PHE A 199 8.88 -34.40 -15.00
N ILE A 200 7.97 -33.80 -14.22
CA ILE A 200 6.72 -34.42 -13.73
C ILE A 200 6.03 -33.46 -12.74
N CYS A 201 4.72 -33.36 -12.92
CA CYS A 201 3.76 -32.57 -12.16
C CYS A 201 3.72 -32.98 -10.66
N SER A 202 4.21 -32.14 -9.75
CA SER A 202 3.89 -32.08 -8.29
C SER A 202 4.68 -30.95 -7.60
N LYS A 203 4.16 -29.71 -7.56
CA LYS A 203 4.82 -28.54 -6.90
C LYS A 203 3.92 -27.61 -6.03
N PRO A 204 3.07 -28.07 -5.08
CA PRO A 204 2.18 -27.16 -4.32
C PRO A 204 2.52 -26.88 -2.83
N LEU A 205 3.67 -27.30 -2.28
CA LEU A 205 3.87 -27.37 -0.82
C LEU A 205 4.35 -26.07 -0.12
N ASN A 206 5.18 -25.23 -0.77
CA ASN A 206 5.84 -24.09 -0.11
C ASN A 206 4.91 -22.91 0.18
N ILE A 207 4.19 -22.44 -0.85
CA ILE A 207 3.28 -21.30 -0.71
C ILE A 207 2.20 -21.58 0.34
N LYS A 208 1.79 -22.85 0.49
CA LYS A 208 0.89 -23.28 1.55
C LYS A 208 1.46 -23.06 2.95
N GLU A 209 2.72 -23.38 3.18
CA GLU A 209 3.38 -23.12 4.47
C GLU A 209 3.49 -21.62 4.73
N THR A 210 3.99 -20.85 3.75
CA THR A 210 4.12 -19.39 3.86
C THR A 210 2.76 -18.74 4.16
N VAL A 211 1.70 -19.07 3.42
CA VAL A 211 0.35 -18.53 3.65
C VAL A 211 -0.17 -18.85 5.05
N ARG A 212 0.06 -20.08 5.55
CA ARG A 212 -0.31 -20.47 6.92
C ARG A 212 0.51 -19.75 7.98
N ALA A 213 1.80 -19.51 7.73
CA ALA A 213 2.67 -18.76 8.63
C ALA A 213 2.26 -17.29 8.70
N MET A 214 2.00 -16.65 7.55
CA MET A 214 1.49 -15.28 7.46
C MET A 214 0.12 -15.14 8.15
N THR A 215 -0.80 -16.08 7.90
CA THR A 215 -2.10 -16.11 8.59
C THR A 215 -1.94 -16.29 10.09
N HIS A 216 -0.98 -17.12 10.52
CA HIS A 216 -0.71 -17.32 11.95
C HIS A 216 -0.23 -16.05 12.63
N VAL A 217 0.75 -15.33 12.07
CA VAL A 217 1.24 -14.10 12.70
C VAL A 217 0.17 -12.99 12.74
N ILE A 218 -0.75 -12.96 11.77
CA ILE A 218 -1.92 -12.08 11.82
C ILE A 218 -2.86 -12.48 12.96
N ASN A 219 -3.21 -13.76 13.06
CA ASN A 219 -4.08 -14.25 14.12
C ASN A 219 -3.47 -14.13 15.53
N GLN A 220 -2.15 -14.05 15.64
CA GLN A 220 -1.44 -13.75 16.89
C GLN A 220 -1.37 -12.25 17.20
N GLY A 221 -1.90 -11.39 16.33
CA GLY A 221 -1.86 -9.94 16.49
C GLY A 221 -0.50 -9.31 16.23
N MET A 222 0.46 -10.04 15.63
CA MET A 222 1.80 -9.51 15.30
C MET A 222 1.81 -8.68 14.01
N ALA A 223 0.82 -8.88 13.15
CA ALA A 223 0.60 -8.09 11.95
C ALA A 223 -0.90 -7.90 11.70
N MET A 224 -1.31 -6.78 11.09
CA MET A 224 -2.72 -6.59 10.69
C MET A 224 -3.02 -7.27 9.36
N TYR A 225 -2.09 -7.17 8.40
CA TYR A 225 -2.18 -7.73 7.06
C TYR A 225 -0.84 -8.32 6.62
N TRP A 226 -0.84 -8.99 5.47
CA TRP A 226 0.39 -9.40 4.81
C TRP A 226 0.37 -9.12 3.30
N GLY A 227 1.56 -9.07 2.73
CA GLY A 227 1.78 -8.84 1.30
C GLY A 227 2.98 -9.61 0.76
N THR A 228 3.15 -9.53 -0.56
CA THR A 228 4.28 -10.13 -1.29
C THR A 228 5.20 -9.02 -1.81
N SER A 229 6.46 -9.35 -2.12
CA SER A 229 7.38 -8.42 -2.77
C SER A 229 8.25 -9.17 -3.75
N ARG A 230 8.34 -8.69 -4.99
CA ARG A 230 9.07 -9.34 -6.10
C ARG A 230 8.50 -10.71 -6.50
N TRP A 231 7.24 -10.99 -6.17
CA TRP A 231 6.58 -12.25 -6.58
C TRP A 231 6.03 -12.12 -7.99
N SER A 232 6.07 -13.20 -8.76
CA SER A 232 5.41 -13.26 -10.06
C SER A 232 3.87 -13.27 -9.91
N PRO A 233 3.13 -12.82 -10.93
CA PRO A 233 1.67 -12.94 -10.98
C PRO A 233 1.14 -14.34 -10.64
N MET A 234 1.87 -15.37 -11.09
CA MET A 234 1.52 -16.78 -10.87
C MET A 234 1.64 -17.16 -9.39
N GLU A 235 2.75 -16.80 -8.73
CA GLU A 235 2.96 -17.10 -7.31
C GLU A 235 1.94 -16.35 -6.42
N ILE A 236 1.60 -15.11 -6.76
CA ILE A 236 0.58 -14.34 -6.02
C ILE A 236 -0.81 -15.01 -6.17
N MET A 237 -1.16 -15.44 -7.38
CA MET A 237 -2.41 -16.16 -7.63
C MET A 237 -2.44 -17.52 -6.92
N GLU A 238 -1.31 -18.21 -6.85
CA GLU A 238 -1.18 -19.45 -6.09
C GLU A 238 -1.39 -19.21 -4.59
N ALA A 239 -0.77 -18.17 -4.02
CA ALA A 239 -0.99 -17.78 -2.62
C ALA A 239 -2.46 -17.47 -2.34
N TYR A 240 -3.12 -16.76 -3.25
CA TYR A 240 -4.56 -16.50 -3.15
C TYR A 240 -5.38 -17.80 -3.23
N SER A 241 -5.06 -18.69 -4.16
CA SER A 241 -5.76 -19.97 -4.36
C SER A 241 -5.64 -20.87 -3.13
N VAL A 242 -4.43 -20.98 -2.56
CA VAL A 242 -4.17 -21.65 -1.29
C VAL A 242 -5.01 -21.04 -0.16
N ALA A 243 -5.03 -19.70 -0.08
CA ALA A 243 -5.78 -19.02 0.96
C ALA A 243 -7.27 -19.33 0.89
N ARG A 244 -7.85 -19.32 -0.32
CA ARG A 244 -9.25 -19.70 -0.54
C ARG A 244 -9.51 -21.17 -0.24
N GLN A 245 -8.63 -22.07 -0.68
CA GLN A 245 -8.81 -23.51 -0.49
C GLN A 245 -8.78 -23.92 0.99
N PHE A 246 -7.91 -23.29 1.79
CA PHE A 246 -7.68 -23.67 3.19
C PHE A 246 -8.22 -22.67 4.20
N ASN A 247 -9.10 -21.75 3.77
CA ASN A 247 -9.68 -20.69 4.60
C ASN A 247 -8.61 -19.90 5.39
N GLN A 248 -7.54 -19.52 4.69
CA GLN A 248 -6.46 -18.67 5.22
C GLN A 248 -6.62 -17.24 4.71
N ILE A 249 -5.81 -16.32 5.23
CA ILE A 249 -5.86 -14.90 4.86
C ILE A 249 -5.03 -14.70 3.58
N PRO A 250 -5.59 -14.17 2.48
CA PRO A 250 -4.84 -13.88 1.25
C PRO A 250 -3.96 -12.61 1.41
N PRO A 251 -2.92 -12.44 0.57
CA PRO A 251 -2.13 -11.20 0.58
C PRO A 251 -2.97 -10.04 0.04
N ILE A 252 -2.76 -8.83 0.58
CA ILE A 252 -3.53 -7.63 0.17
C ILE A 252 -2.76 -6.72 -0.80
N CYS A 253 -1.45 -6.91 -0.92
CA CYS A 253 -0.59 -6.07 -1.74
C CYS A 253 0.66 -6.81 -2.19
N GLU A 254 1.21 -6.35 -3.31
CA GLU A 254 2.49 -6.72 -3.88
C GLU A 254 3.36 -5.46 -3.91
N GLN A 255 4.55 -5.54 -3.34
CA GLN A 255 5.55 -4.49 -3.47
C GLN A 255 6.43 -4.79 -4.69
N SER A 256 6.34 -3.97 -5.74
CA SER A 256 7.04 -4.19 -7.01
C SER A 256 7.86 -2.99 -7.41
N GLU A 257 8.99 -3.24 -8.06
CA GLU A 257 9.81 -2.18 -8.64
C GLU A 257 9.07 -1.51 -9.81
N TYR A 258 8.98 -0.19 -9.75
CA TYR A 258 8.35 0.61 -10.80
C TYR A 258 9.04 1.95 -10.97
N HIS A 259 9.44 2.25 -12.19
CA HIS A 259 9.97 3.55 -12.60
C HIS A 259 9.96 3.65 -14.12
N MET A 260 10.37 4.77 -14.69
CA MET A 260 10.34 4.99 -16.14
C MET A 260 11.06 3.91 -16.97
N PHE A 261 12.03 3.20 -16.38
CA PHE A 261 12.80 2.14 -17.03
C PHE A 261 12.33 0.71 -16.69
N GLN A 262 11.45 0.55 -15.70
CA GLN A 262 10.92 -0.74 -15.27
C GLN A 262 9.41 -0.61 -15.07
N ARG A 263 8.65 -0.96 -16.11
CA ARG A 263 7.20 -0.67 -16.19
C ARG A 263 6.33 -1.91 -16.41
N GLU A 264 6.90 -2.95 -17.01
CA GLU A 264 6.16 -4.09 -17.55
C GLU A 264 5.27 -4.77 -16.50
N LYS A 265 5.83 -5.13 -15.34
CA LYS A 265 5.10 -5.84 -14.30
C LYS A 265 3.89 -5.04 -13.81
N VAL A 266 4.09 -3.77 -13.49
CA VAL A 266 3.06 -2.90 -12.89
C VAL A 266 2.03 -2.42 -13.91
N GLU A 267 2.41 -2.19 -15.17
CA GLU A 267 1.48 -1.68 -16.19
C GLU A 267 0.75 -2.77 -16.97
N VAL A 268 1.31 -3.98 -17.06
CA VAL A 268 0.76 -5.05 -17.90
C VAL A 268 0.22 -6.19 -17.05
N GLN A 269 1.02 -6.70 -16.10
CA GLN A 269 0.70 -7.96 -15.42
C GLN A 269 -0.19 -7.74 -14.19
N LEU A 270 0.16 -6.76 -13.35
CA LEU A 270 -0.54 -6.53 -12.09
C LEU A 270 -1.96 -5.98 -12.26
N PRO A 271 -2.31 -5.11 -13.24
CA PRO A 271 -3.67 -4.62 -13.45
C PRO A 271 -4.69 -5.75 -13.52
N GLU A 272 -4.37 -6.86 -14.17
CA GLU A 272 -5.24 -8.04 -14.17
C GLU A 272 -5.42 -8.66 -12.79
N LEU A 273 -4.36 -8.75 -11.99
CA LEU A 273 -4.42 -9.25 -10.61
C LEU A 273 -5.28 -8.37 -9.71
N PHE A 274 -5.19 -7.04 -9.81
CA PHE A 274 -6.05 -6.14 -9.02
C PHE A 274 -7.54 -6.42 -9.25
N HIS A 275 -7.92 -6.63 -10.52
CA HIS A 275 -9.32 -6.88 -10.87
C HIS A 275 -9.78 -8.27 -10.42
N LYS A 276 -8.90 -9.28 -10.48
CA LYS A 276 -9.22 -10.68 -10.20
C LYS A 276 -9.17 -11.02 -8.70
N ILE A 277 -8.18 -10.51 -7.96
CA ILE A 277 -7.85 -10.96 -6.60
C ILE A 277 -7.45 -9.85 -5.61
N ASP A 278 -7.67 -8.58 -5.97
CA ASP A 278 -7.70 -7.43 -5.04
C ASP A 278 -6.36 -6.98 -4.44
N VAL A 279 -5.25 -7.42 -5.05
CA VAL A 279 -3.88 -7.13 -4.60
C VAL A 279 -3.42 -5.75 -5.08
N CYS A 280 -2.95 -4.88 -4.18
CA CYS A 280 -2.38 -3.55 -4.49
C CYS A 280 -0.96 -3.58 -5.05
N VAL A 281 -0.50 -2.52 -5.74
CA VAL A 281 0.95 -2.24 -5.91
C VAL A 281 1.40 -1.16 -4.94
N VAL A 282 2.43 -1.49 -4.17
CA VAL A 282 3.29 -0.51 -3.50
C VAL A 282 4.60 -0.48 -4.27
N ASP A 283 4.92 0.64 -4.90
CA ASP A 283 6.20 0.78 -5.57
C ASP A 283 7.34 0.87 -4.55
N GLY A 284 8.51 0.33 -4.87
CA GLY A 284 9.76 0.65 -4.21
C GLY A 284 10.77 1.07 -5.26
N MET A 285 11.06 2.38 -5.38
CA MET A 285 12.10 2.85 -6.30
C MET A 285 13.47 2.27 -5.91
N ASN A 286 14.03 1.45 -6.79
CA ASN A 286 15.45 1.15 -6.82
C ASN A 286 16.08 1.84 -8.05
N PRO A 287 16.72 3.02 -7.90
CA PRO A 287 17.44 3.65 -9.01
C PRO A 287 18.74 2.93 -9.39
N HIS A 288 19.14 1.86 -8.68
CA HIS A 288 20.36 1.10 -8.93
C HIS A 288 20.12 -0.41 -8.76
N ALA A 289 19.65 -1.05 -9.83
CA ALA A 289 19.86 -2.48 -10.09
C ALA A 289 20.72 -2.61 -11.35
#